data_AF-A0A520J693-F1
#
_entry.id   AF-A0A520J693-F1
#
_cell.length_a   1.000
_cell.length_b   1.000
_cell.length_c   1.000
_cell.angle_alpha   90.00
_cell.angle_beta   90.00
_cell.angle_gamma   90.00
#
_symmetry.space_group_name_H-M   'P 1'
#
loop_
_entity.id
_entity.type
_entity.pdbx_description
1 polymer ?
#
loop_
_entity_poly.entity_id
_entity_poly.type
_entity_poly.pdbx_seq_one_letter_code
_entity_poly.pdbx_strand_id
1 'polypeptide(L)'
;MNVGRLLYILAVLISGFATAGCGQTLDQPKRPPGVPSAAFWQGGADGGNWYHIKSIDDRREQVSIHVFRESGETAVDKVFSLQCTQTVEVNLRELDQKIVFFDGKKISLKPVLKSVMCWLE
;
A
#
# COMPACT_ATOMS: atom_id res chain seq x y z
N MET A 1 24.59 28.67 -58.07
CA MET A 1 25.29 27.80 -57.10
C MET A 1 24.77 28.16 -55.71
N ASN A 2 23.83 27.36 -55.21
CA ASN A 2 22.99 27.67 -54.05
C ASN A 2 23.46 26.88 -52.83
N VAL A 3 24.20 27.55 -51.95
CA VAL A 3 24.50 27.10 -50.59
C VAL A 3 23.43 27.70 -49.69
N GLY A 4 22.30 27.03 -49.54
CA GLY A 4 21.18 27.61 -48.81
C GLY A 4 19.90 26.82 -48.95
N ARG A 5 19.89 25.62 -48.37
CA ARG A 5 18.70 24.85 -47.94
C ARG A 5 19.18 23.49 -47.41
N LEU A 6 20.00 23.55 -46.37
CA LEU A 6 20.45 22.39 -45.63
C LEU A 6 19.95 22.51 -44.19
N LEU A 7 18.63 22.55 -44.03
CA LEU A 7 17.86 22.59 -42.78
C LEU A 7 16.40 22.43 -43.24
N TYR A 8 15.64 21.52 -42.63
CA TYR A 8 14.22 21.15 -42.92
C TYR A 8 13.91 19.75 -43.47
N ILE A 9 14.76 18.74 -43.28
CA ILE A 9 14.29 17.34 -43.33
C ILE A 9 14.98 16.53 -42.23
N LEU A 10 14.75 16.87 -40.95
CA LEU A 10 14.93 15.94 -39.82
C LEU A 10 14.26 16.48 -38.54
N ALA A 11 13.09 17.09 -38.68
CA ALA A 11 12.18 17.31 -37.55
C ALA A 11 10.97 16.42 -37.82
N VAL A 12 10.35 15.89 -36.76
CA VAL A 12 9.24 14.92 -36.78
C VAL A 12 9.69 13.45 -36.71
N LEU A 13 10.56 13.12 -35.74
CA LEU A 13 10.43 11.85 -35.01
C LEU A 13 9.49 12.08 -33.84
N ILE A 14 8.23 11.89 -34.18
CA ILE A 14 7.00 11.83 -33.40
C ILE A 14 7.28 11.07 -32.09
N SER A 15 7.34 11.76 -30.95
CA SER A 15 6.20 11.97 -30.04
C SER A 15 5.36 10.71 -29.87
N GLY A 16 5.84 9.74 -29.08
CA GLY A 16 5.11 8.51 -28.86
C GLY A 16 5.61 7.62 -27.73
N PHE A 17 6.30 8.15 -26.72
CA PHE A 17 6.33 7.45 -25.43
C PHE A 17 4.99 7.71 -24.77
N ALA A 18 4.03 6.87 -25.15
CA ALA A 18 2.81 6.66 -24.39
C ALA A 18 3.24 6.46 -22.94
N THR A 19 2.80 7.36 -22.07
CA THR A 19 2.78 7.13 -20.64
C THR A 19 1.92 5.89 -20.43
N ALA A 20 2.57 4.72 -20.36
CA ALA A 20 1.92 3.50 -19.92
C ALA A 20 1.34 3.83 -18.54
N GLY A 21 0.01 3.89 -18.48
CA GLY A 21 -0.70 4.32 -17.30
C GLY A 21 -0.26 3.50 -16.10
N CYS A 22 0.25 4.17 -15.08
CA CYS A 22 0.21 3.66 -13.71
C CYS A 22 -1.27 3.54 -13.34
N GLY A 23 -1.84 2.37 -13.61
CA GLY A 23 -3.25 2.08 -13.38
C GLY A 23 -3.60 0.61 -13.53
N GLN A 24 -2.62 -0.29 -13.52
CA GLN A 24 -2.93 -1.70 -13.28
C GLN A 24 -3.21 -1.84 -11.79
N THR A 25 -4.49 -1.76 -11.42
CA THR A 25 -4.98 -2.47 -10.25
C THR A 25 -4.67 -3.93 -10.50
N LEU A 26 -3.56 -4.39 -9.96
CA LEU A 26 -3.27 -5.82 -9.98
C LEU A 26 -4.39 -6.51 -9.23
N ASP A 27 -4.97 -7.51 -9.87
CA ASP A 27 -6.03 -8.28 -9.27
C ASP A 27 -5.52 -8.89 -7.96
N GLN A 28 -6.27 -8.65 -6.89
CA GLN A 28 -6.05 -9.30 -5.60
C GLN A 28 -5.94 -10.82 -5.81
N PRO A 29 -4.96 -11.50 -5.20
CA PRO A 29 -4.83 -12.94 -5.32
C PRO A 29 -6.07 -13.65 -4.81
N LYS A 30 -6.34 -14.85 -5.33
CA LYS A 30 -7.42 -15.69 -4.81
C LYS A 30 -7.17 -15.96 -3.33
N ARG A 31 -8.18 -15.72 -2.48
CA ARG A 31 -8.10 -15.98 -1.04
C ARG A 31 -7.70 -17.45 -0.79
N PRO A 32 -6.58 -17.72 -0.11
CA PRO A 32 -6.16 -19.08 0.25
C PRO A 32 -7.11 -19.72 1.28
N PRO A 33 -7.18 -21.06 1.33
CA PRO A 33 -7.86 -21.75 2.42
C PRO A 33 -7.24 -21.39 3.77
N GLY A 34 -8.07 -21.21 4.80
CA GLY A 34 -7.62 -20.85 6.15
C GLY A 34 -7.51 -19.35 6.41
N VAL A 35 -7.47 -18.50 5.38
CA VAL A 35 -7.61 -17.04 5.54
C VAL A 35 -9.08 -16.71 5.78
N PRO A 36 -9.45 -16.02 6.88
CA PRO A 36 -10.83 -15.68 7.18
C PRO A 36 -11.49 -14.85 6.08
N SER A 37 -12.81 -15.01 5.88
CA SER A 37 -13.57 -14.23 4.90
C SER A 37 -13.56 -12.72 5.20
N ALA A 38 -13.48 -12.36 6.49
CA ALA A 38 -13.34 -10.99 6.96
C ALA A 38 -11.94 -10.40 6.72
N ALA A 39 -10.95 -11.21 6.34
CA ALA A 39 -9.63 -10.70 6.00
C ALA A 39 -9.66 -10.02 4.63
N PHE A 40 -8.97 -8.89 4.53
CA PHE A 40 -8.81 -8.11 3.30
C PHE A 40 -7.36 -8.17 2.82
N TRP A 41 -7.18 -8.03 1.51
CA TRP A 41 -5.85 -7.99 0.90
C TRP A 41 -5.36 -6.55 0.82
N GLN A 42 -4.08 -6.35 1.14
CA GLN A 42 -3.39 -5.10 0.83
C GLN A 42 -1.99 -5.46 0.28
N GLY A 43 -1.75 -5.06 -0.97
CA GLY A 43 -0.57 -5.43 -1.75
C GLY A 43 -0.52 -4.74 -3.12
N GLY A 44 0.57 -4.95 -3.85
CA GLY A 44 0.79 -4.42 -5.20
C GLY A 44 1.52 -5.43 -6.09
N ALA A 45 2.28 -4.91 -7.07
CA ALA A 45 3.01 -5.73 -8.06
C ALA A 45 4.00 -6.69 -7.42
N ASP A 46 4.58 -6.27 -6.31
CA ASP A 46 5.62 -7.00 -5.59
C ASP A 46 5.05 -7.91 -4.50
N GLY A 47 3.74 -8.17 -4.53
CA GLY A 47 3.01 -8.99 -3.57
C GLY A 47 2.35 -8.19 -2.45
N GLY A 48 1.95 -8.90 -1.39
CA GLY A 48 1.25 -8.29 -0.25
C GLY A 48 0.86 -9.28 0.83
N ASN A 49 -0.06 -8.84 1.68
CA ASN A 49 -0.54 -9.62 2.81
C ASN A 49 -2.06 -9.55 2.94
N TRP A 50 -2.61 -10.58 3.57
CA TRP A 50 -3.98 -10.55 4.07
C TRP A 50 -3.98 -10.06 5.51
N TYR A 51 -4.93 -9.20 5.85
CA TYR A 51 -5.06 -8.61 7.18
C TYR A 51 -6.44 -8.96 7.73
N HIS A 52 -6.46 -9.52 8.93
CA HIS A 52 -7.67 -9.72 9.71
C HIS A 52 -7.59 -8.91 11.00
N ILE A 53 -8.31 -7.79 11.03
CA ILE A 53 -8.45 -6.97 12.23
C ILE A 53 -9.42 -7.67 13.17
N LYS A 54 -8.91 -8.22 14.27
CA LYS A 54 -9.69 -8.98 15.25
C LYS A 54 -10.42 -8.06 16.24
N SER A 55 -9.75 -7.01 16.69
CA SER A 55 -10.30 -6.04 17.63
C SER A 55 -9.51 -4.73 17.60
N ILE A 56 -10.19 -3.64 17.94
CA ILE A 56 -9.60 -2.31 18.10
C ILE A 56 -9.94 -1.81 19.51
N ASP A 57 -8.93 -1.35 20.25
CA ASP A 57 -9.07 -0.61 21.50
C ASP A 57 -8.62 0.83 21.26
N ASP A 58 -9.58 1.68 20.85
CA ASP A 58 -9.36 3.11 20.58
C ASP A 58 -8.80 3.86 21.80
N ARG A 59 -9.12 3.42 23.04
CA ARG A 59 -8.69 4.12 24.27
C ARG A 59 -7.22 3.89 24.58
N ARG A 60 -6.69 2.74 24.17
CA ARG A 60 -5.28 2.37 24.35
C ARG A 60 -4.46 2.48 23.07
N GLU A 61 -5.09 2.91 21.98
CA GLU A 61 -4.53 2.95 20.64
C GLU A 61 -3.91 1.60 20.23
N GLN A 62 -4.59 0.50 20.58
CA GLN A 62 -4.13 -0.86 20.35
C GLN A 62 -5.04 -1.59 19.39
N VAL A 63 -4.44 -2.43 18.53
CA VAL A 63 -5.18 -3.21 17.53
C VAL A 63 -4.66 -4.63 17.50
N SER A 64 -5.57 -5.60 17.64
CA SER A 64 -5.24 -7.01 17.41
C SER A 64 -5.40 -7.32 15.93
N ILE A 65 -4.30 -7.71 15.28
CA ILE A 65 -4.27 -8.01 13.85
C ILE A 65 -3.56 -9.35 13.64
N HIS A 66 -4.20 -10.19 12.83
CA HIS A 66 -3.59 -11.38 12.26
C HIS A 66 -3.27 -11.11 10.79
N VAL A 67 -1.97 -11.10 10.49
CA VAL A 67 -1.44 -10.90 9.16
C VAL A 67 -1.06 -12.26 8.57
N PHE A 68 -1.52 -12.54 7.35
CA PHE A 68 -1.18 -13.72 6.60
C PHE A 68 -0.35 -13.34 5.37
N ARG A 69 0.54 -14.24 4.95
CA ARG A 69 1.23 -14.16 3.66
C ARG A 69 0.24 -14.38 2.53
N GLU A 70 0.66 -14.08 1.30
CA GLU A 70 -0.10 -14.39 0.10
C GLU A 70 -0.53 -15.87 0.02
N SER A 71 0.31 -16.79 0.48
CA SER A 71 0.02 -18.23 0.57
C SER A 71 -1.05 -18.61 1.59
N GLY A 72 -1.42 -17.69 2.48
CA GLY A 72 -2.36 -17.93 3.60
C GLY A 72 -1.69 -18.37 4.89
N GLU A 73 -0.37 -18.56 4.90
CA GLU A 73 0.38 -18.83 6.12
C GLU A 73 0.39 -17.62 7.05
N THR A 74 0.35 -17.84 8.37
CA THR A 74 0.50 -16.77 9.36
C THR A 74 1.87 -16.10 9.21
N ALA A 75 1.86 -14.79 8.94
CA ALA A 75 3.06 -13.96 9.04
C ALA A 75 3.26 -13.48 10.49
N VAL A 76 2.19 -12.96 11.11
CA VAL A 76 2.17 -12.56 12.53
C VAL A 76 0.73 -12.52 13.05
N ASP A 77 0.55 -12.81 14.32
CA ASP A 77 -0.73 -12.68 15.03
C ASP A 77 -0.48 -12.09 16.41
N LYS A 78 -0.74 -10.78 16.59
CA LYS A 78 -0.47 -10.09 17.86
C LYS A 78 -1.32 -8.81 18.02
N VAL A 79 -1.18 -8.19 19.18
CA VAL A 79 -1.63 -6.82 19.43
C VAL A 79 -0.51 -5.87 19.05
N PHE A 80 -0.82 -4.85 18.27
CA PHE A 80 0.05 -3.76 17.90
C PHE A 80 -0.39 -2.48 18.60
N SER A 81 0.56 -1.59 18.90
CA SER A 81 0.26 -0.24 19.39
C SER A 81 0.46 0.77 18.26
N LEU A 82 -0.42 1.76 18.17
CA LEU A 82 -0.24 2.90 17.27
C LEU A 82 0.98 3.71 17.70
N GLN A 83 1.80 4.08 16.74
CA GLN A 83 2.94 4.95 16.90
C GLN A 83 2.87 6.02 15.80
N CYS A 84 3.16 7.27 16.16
CA CYS A 84 3.20 8.38 15.21
C CYS A 84 4.42 9.25 15.46
N THR A 85 4.96 9.89 14.41
CA THR A 85 6.07 10.83 14.55
C THR A 85 5.71 12.11 15.31
N GLN A 86 4.41 12.42 15.40
CA GLN A 86 3.84 13.57 16.09
C GLN A 86 2.51 13.16 16.73
N THR A 87 2.09 13.86 17.79
CA THR A 87 0.77 13.64 18.41
C THR A 87 -0.33 14.05 17.45
N VAL A 88 -1.11 13.08 16.98
CA VAL A 88 -2.25 13.27 16.09
C VAL A 88 -3.32 12.24 16.42
N GLU A 89 -4.58 12.62 16.28
CA GLU A 89 -5.69 11.68 16.40
C GLU A 89 -5.79 10.84 15.12
N VAL A 90 -5.77 9.52 15.28
CA VAL A 90 -5.95 8.57 14.18
C VAL A 90 -7.23 7.79 14.39
N ASN A 91 -8.16 7.91 13.46
CA ASN A 91 -9.37 7.09 13.46
C ASN A 91 -9.03 5.64 13.11
N LEU A 92 -8.94 4.75 14.10
CA LEU A 92 -8.63 3.34 13.91
C LEU A 92 -9.83 2.51 13.39
N ARG A 93 -11.04 3.07 13.34
CA ARG A 93 -12.23 2.34 12.84
C ARG A 93 -12.21 2.10 11.33
N GLU A 94 -11.45 2.92 10.60
CA GLU A 94 -11.24 2.80 9.14
C GLU A 94 -9.82 2.29 8.85
N LEU A 95 -9.26 1.49 9.77
CA LEU A 95 -7.88 1.03 9.67
C LEU A 95 -7.63 0.20 8.41
N ASP A 96 -8.61 -0.58 7.96
CA ASP A 96 -8.54 -1.36 6.72
C ASP A 96 -8.23 -0.49 5.50
N GLN A 97 -8.73 0.74 5.48
CA GLN A 97 -8.48 1.71 4.41
C GLN A 97 -7.16 2.46 4.57
N LYS A 98 -6.55 2.40 5.77
CA LYS A 98 -5.34 3.14 6.12
C LYS A 98 -4.08 2.28 6.02
N ILE A 99 -4.16 0.96 6.15
CA ILE A 99 -2.99 0.09 6.01
C ILE A 99 -2.38 0.21 4.61
N VAL A 100 -1.05 0.33 4.55
CA VAL A 100 -0.29 0.40 3.31
C VAL A 100 0.45 -0.91 3.06
N PHE A 101 1.28 -1.35 4.02
CA PHE A 101 2.03 -2.60 3.93
C PHE A 101 2.58 -3.03 5.30
N PHE A 102 3.00 -4.29 5.39
CA PHE A 102 3.67 -4.89 6.53
C PHE A 102 5.13 -5.19 6.17
N ASP A 103 6.08 -4.71 6.96
CA ASP A 103 7.52 -4.86 6.68
C ASP A 103 8.16 -6.11 7.34
N GLY A 104 7.35 -6.95 7.98
CA GLY A 104 7.80 -8.08 8.81
C GLY A 104 7.83 -7.77 10.30
N LYS A 105 7.75 -6.50 10.69
CA LYS A 105 7.71 -6.04 12.09
C LYS A 105 6.57 -5.07 12.36
N LYS A 106 6.37 -4.10 11.48
CA LYS A 106 5.46 -2.96 11.60
C LYS A 106 4.48 -2.92 10.43
N ILE A 107 3.29 -2.38 10.69
CA ILE A 107 2.30 -2.10 9.65
C ILE A 107 2.27 -0.60 9.42
N SER A 108 2.66 -0.16 8.23
CA SER A 108 2.68 1.26 7.85
C SER A 108 1.28 1.74 7.49
N LEU A 109 0.92 2.95 7.92
CA LEU A 109 -0.37 3.57 7.62
C LEU A 109 -0.21 4.72 6.63
N LYS A 110 -1.28 5.03 5.88
CA LYS A 110 -1.34 6.21 5.02
C LYS A 110 -1.08 7.47 5.86
N PRO A 111 -0.34 8.46 5.35
CA PRO A 111 -0.08 9.70 6.07
C PRO A 111 -1.40 10.38 6.48
N VAL A 112 -1.50 10.76 7.76
CA VAL A 112 -2.68 11.45 8.30
C VAL A 112 -2.61 12.94 7.93
N LEU A 113 -1.41 13.52 8.02
CA LEU A 113 -1.09 14.90 7.64
C LEU A 113 0.25 14.93 6.89
N LYS A 114 0.52 16.02 6.18
CA LYS A 114 1.81 16.24 5.51
C LYS A 114 2.92 16.16 6.56
N SER A 115 3.86 15.24 6.36
CA SER A 115 4.99 14.96 7.28
C SER A 115 4.67 14.26 8.60
N VAL A 116 3.44 13.76 8.80
CA VAL A 116 3.10 12.90 9.94
C VAL A 116 2.97 11.46 9.46
N MET A 117 3.87 10.60 9.95
CA MET A 117 3.86 9.17 9.64
C MET A 117 3.40 8.41 10.87
N CYS A 118 2.49 7.46 10.67
CA CYS A 118 2.02 6.57 11.71
C CYS A 118 2.16 5.11 11.27
N TRP A 119 2.37 4.23 12.23
CA TRP A 119 2.49 2.78 12.03
C TRP A 119 1.99 2.03 13.26
N LEU A 120 1.78 0.73 13.10
CA LEU A 120 1.47 -0.21 14.17
C LEU A 120 2.69 -1.08 14.47
N GLU A 121 3.13 -1.20 15.72
CA GLU A 121 4.28 -2.03 16.15
C GLU A 121 4.01 -2.81 17.44
#